data_AF-A0A925FQ00-F1
#
_entry.id   AF-A0A925FQ00-F1
#
_cell.length_a   1.000
_cell.length_b   1.000
_cell.length_c   1.000
_cell.angle_alpha   90.00
_cell.angle_beta   90.00
_cell.angle_gamma   90.00
#
_symmetry.space_group_name_H-M   'P 1'
#
loop_
_entity.id
_entity.type
_entity.pdbx_description
1 polymer ?
#
loop_
_entity_poly.entity_id
_entity_poly.type
_entity_poly.pdbx_seq_one_letter_code
_entity_poly.pdbx_strand_id
1 'polypeptide(L)'
;MFPIGDDNSDRTITPYVNYIFIGINILVFGLLQGLGGNDAFSYAFSLVPKEVTSGIDITGVQIVRDALGNTGEVRHYDTPLPVYFNFLSSMFMHGSIAHIFGNMLFLWIFGDNLENLLGHLRFAAFYIVCGIAAALAQIVMDTDSIIPMLGASGAISGVLGGYVLLFPQRQVRALIFNFLTTVPAFVAIGIWIGYQL
;
A
#
# COMPACT_ATOMS: atom_id res chain seq x y z
N MET A 1 -19.87 -3.66 0.93
CA MET A 1 -19.45 -5.00 1.37
C MET A 1 -18.15 -4.87 2.12
N PHE A 2 -18.01 -5.47 3.30
CA PHE A 2 -16.82 -5.36 4.14
C PHE A 2 -16.21 -6.76 4.34
N PRO A 3 -15.02 -7.06 3.77
CA PRO A 3 -14.41 -8.37 3.93
C PRO A 3 -13.88 -8.52 5.37
N ILE A 4 -14.07 -9.71 5.95
CA ILE A 4 -13.70 -10.00 7.34
C ILE A 4 -12.56 -11.03 7.40
N GLY A 5 -12.50 -11.93 6.42
CA GLY A 5 -11.51 -12.99 6.37
C GLY A 5 -11.80 -13.92 5.22
N ASP A 6 -10.86 -14.80 4.92
CA ASP A 6 -11.01 -15.83 3.90
C ASP A 6 -10.98 -17.23 4.53
N ASP A 7 -10.91 -18.25 3.67
CA ASP A 7 -10.72 -19.65 4.05
C ASP A 7 -9.23 -19.98 4.20
N ASN A 8 -8.86 -20.37 5.41
CA ASN A 8 -7.49 -20.60 5.85
C ASN A 8 -7.29 -22.05 6.37
N SER A 9 -8.19 -22.96 6.00
CA SER A 9 -8.23 -24.34 6.50
C SER A 9 -7.01 -25.20 6.15
N ASP A 10 -6.25 -24.83 5.13
CA ASP A 10 -5.06 -25.51 4.62
C ASP A 10 -3.74 -24.81 5.00
N ARG A 11 -3.77 -23.88 5.97
CA ARG A 11 -2.56 -23.21 6.45
C ARG A 11 -1.60 -24.21 7.10
N THR A 12 -0.35 -24.21 6.63
CA THR A 12 0.72 -25.09 7.12
C THR A 12 1.81 -24.35 7.90
N ILE A 13 1.97 -23.04 7.69
CA ILE A 13 2.98 -22.21 8.38
C ILE A 13 2.35 -20.99 9.07
N THR A 14 3.04 -20.45 10.06
CA THR A 14 2.69 -19.15 10.66
C THR A 14 3.21 -18.01 9.77
N PRO A 15 2.37 -17.07 9.32
CA PRO A 15 2.76 -16.03 8.36
C PRO A 15 3.50 -14.86 9.05
N TYR A 16 4.72 -15.13 9.52
CA TYR A 16 5.52 -14.16 10.26
C TYR A 16 5.84 -12.90 9.46
N VAL A 17 6.14 -13.04 8.18
CA VAL A 17 6.51 -11.87 7.34
C VAL A 17 5.31 -10.96 7.16
N ASN A 18 4.12 -11.52 6.93
CA ASN A 18 2.88 -10.77 6.85
C ASN A 18 2.62 -9.98 8.14
N TYR A 19 2.76 -10.65 9.30
CA TYR A 19 2.60 -9.99 10.61
C TYR A 19 3.65 -8.92 10.86
N ILE A 20 4.89 -9.14 10.43
CA ILE A 20 5.97 -8.14 10.54
C ILE A 20 5.64 -6.92 9.68
N PHE A 21 5.21 -7.10 8.42
CA PHE A 21 4.84 -5.96 7.58
C PHE A 21 3.66 -5.19 8.16
N ILE A 22 2.63 -5.87 8.68
CA ILE A 22 1.51 -5.21 9.36
C ILE A 22 2.02 -4.43 10.59
N GLY A 23 2.86 -5.06 11.41
CA GLY A 23 3.45 -4.44 12.59
C GLY A 23 4.27 -3.20 12.26
N ILE A 24 5.13 -3.26 11.24
CA ILE A 24 5.96 -2.13 10.79
C ILE A 24 5.05 -0.97 10.35
N ASN A 25 4.04 -1.24 9.52
CA ASN A 25 3.10 -0.20 9.06
C ASN A 25 2.39 0.51 10.22
N ILE A 26 1.89 -0.27 11.18
CA ILE A 26 1.22 0.28 12.38
C ILE A 26 2.19 1.11 13.22
N LEU A 27 3.42 0.62 13.43
CA LEU A 27 4.43 1.33 14.21
C LEU A 27 4.87 2.63 13.54
N VAL A 28 5.12 2.60 12.23
CA VAL A 28 5.49 3.79 11.44
C VAL A 28 4.37 4.83 11.48
N PHE A 29 3.13 4.44 11.20
CA PHE A 29 2.01 5.37 11.20
C PHE A 29 1.71 5.93 12.60
N GLY A 30 1.74 5.08 13.63
CA GLY A 30 1.45 5.48 15.00
C GLY A 30 2.54 6.34 15.64
N LEU A 31 3.80 5.94 15.51
CA LEU A 31 4.91 6.56 16.23
C LEU A 31 5.61 7.64 15.42
N LEU A 32 5.85 7.41 14.12
CA LEU A 32 6.66 8.32 13.30
C LEU A 32 5.79 9.34 12.56
N GLN A 33 4.68 8.90 11.96
CA GLN A 33 3.73 9.80 11.30
C GLN A 33 2.77 10.48 12.30
N GLY A 34 2.80 10.11 13.58
CA GLY A 34 1.95 10.70 14.62
C GLY A 34 0.45 10.56 14.30
N LEU A 35 0.02 9.37 13.88
CA LEU A 35 -1.34 9.08 13.41
C LEU A 35 -1.78 9.93 12.21
N GLY A 36 -0.81 10.35 11.38
CA GLY A 36 -1.03 11.22 10.22
C GLY A 36 -0.94 12.72 10.52
N GLY A 37 -0.50 13.11 11.73
CA GLY A 37 -0.29 14.51 12.10
C GLY A 37 1.12 15.05 11.84
N ASN A 38 2.08 14.19 11.49
CA ASN A 38 3.47 14.59 11.22
C ASN A 38 3.73 14.64 9.71
N ASP A 39 3.31 15.75 9.08
CA ASP A 39 3.49 15.98 7.65
C ASP A 39 4.97 16.02 7.25
N ALA A 40 5.84 16.58 8.11
CA ALA A 40 7.27 16.67 7.85
C ALA A 40 7.89 15.29 7.64
N PHE A 41 7.62 14.35 8.56
CA PHE A 41 8.08 12.98 8.41
C PHE A 41 7.39 12.27 7.23
N SER A 42 6.07 12.43 7.10
CA SER A 42 5.29 11.73 6.07
C SER A 42 5.73 12.09 4.66
N TYR A 43 6.00 13.36 4.40
CA TYR A 43 6.43 13.83 3.09
C TYR A 43 7.94 13.65 2.83
N ALA A 44 8.80 13.77 3.85
CA ALA A 44 10.23 13.44 3.70
C ALA A 44 10.44 11.99 3.24
N PHE A 45 9.66 11.04 3.77
CA PHE A 45 9.79 9.61 3.44
C PHE A 45 8.80 9.12 2.37
N SER A 46 8.05 10.03 1.75
CA SER A 46 7.20 9.75 0.60
C SER A 46 8.01 9.71 -0.69
N LEU A 47 7.51 9.00 -1.70
CA LEU A 47 8.15 8.99 -3.01
C LEU A 47 7.56 10.11 -3.86
N VAL A 48 8.40 10.92 -4.51
CA VAL A 48 7.94 11.95 -5.44
C VAL A 48 8.52 11.64 -6.83
N PRO A 49 7.70 11.48 -7.89
CA PRO A 49 8.20 11.14 -9.22
C PRO A 49 9.30 12.07 -9.74
N LYS A 50 9.12 13.38 -9.54
CA LYS A 50 10.12 14.37 -9.95
C LYS A 50 11.45 14.24 -9.21
N GLU A 51 11.44 13.85 -7.94
CA GLU A 51 12.67 13.62 -7.15
C GLU A 51 13.39 12.37 -7.67
N VAL A 52 12.65 11.31 -8.00
CA VAL A 52 13.22 10.08 -8.56
C VAL A 52 13.89 10.34 -9.92
N THR A 53 13.24 11.10 -10.80
CA THR A 53 13.75 11.36 -12.15
C THR A 53 14.89 12.37 -12.17
N SER A 54 14.92 13.32 -11.24
CA SER A 54 16.02 14.28 -11.09
C SER A 54 17.17 13.77 -10.20
N GLY A 55 16.90 12.81 -9.32
CA GLY A 55 17.86 12.32 -8.32
C GLY A 55 18.10 13.30 -7.16
N ILE A 56 17.25 14.32 -6.99
CA ILE A 56 17.43 15.41 -6.03
C ILE A 56 16.09 15.68 -5.32
N ASP A 57 16.12 15.88 -4.00
CA ASP A 57 14.94 16.26 -3.21
C ASP A 57 14.43 17.65 -3.60
N ILE A 58 13.10 17.77 -3.68
CA ILE A 58 12.43 19.06 -3.80
C ILE A 58 12.14 19.53 -2.39
N THR A 59 12.21 20.84 -2.15
CA THR A 59 11.98 21.39 -0.81
C THR A 59 11.08 22.63 -0.87
N GLY A 60 10.47 22.95 0.27
CA GLY A 60 9.62 24.13 0.40
C GLY A 60 8.23 23.95 -0.21
N VAL A 61 7.51 25.06 -0.36
CA VAL A 61 6.13 25.04 -0.87
C VAL A 61 6.15 25.06 -2.39
N GLN A 62 5.48 24.08 -2.98
CA GLN A 62 5.26 23.94 -4.42
C GLN A 62 3.78 24.15 -4.72
N ILE A 63 3.48 24.79 -5.85
CA ILE A 63 2.11 25.00 -6.32
C ILE A 63 1.74 23.87 -7.26
N VAL A 64 0.69 23.13 -6.92
CA VAL A 64 0.13 22.05 -7.74
C VAL A 64 -1.15 22.55 -8.40
N ARG A 65 -1.37 22.17 -9.66
CA ARG A 65 -2.65 22.41 -10.34
C ARG A 65 -3.34 21.08 -10.61
N ASP A 66 -4.62 21.00 -10.26
CA ASP A 66 -5.44 19.85 -10.61
C ASP A 66 -5.92 19.92 -12.08
N ALA A 67 -6.55 18.85 -12.55
CA ALA A 67 -7.09 18.76 -13.92
C ALA A 67 -8.20 19.78 -14.22
N LEU A 68 -8.82 20.37 -13.19
CA LEU A 68 -9.86 21.39 -13.30
C LEU A 68 -9.27 22.82 -13.26
N GLY A 69 -7.96 22.95 -13.09
CA GLY A 69 -7.24 24.22 -13.03
C GLY A 69 -7.19 24.87 -11.65
N ASN A 70 -7.70 24.22 -10.60
CA ASN A 70 -7.58 24.71 -9.23
C ASN A 70 -6.13 24.58 -8.75
N THR A 71 -5.69 25.56 -7.96
CA THR A 71 -4.35 25.57 -7.37
C THR A 71 -4.40 25.07 -5.93
N GLY A 72 -3.50 24.15 -5.60
CA GLY A 72 -3.21 23.72 -4.25
C GLY A 72 -1.73 23.96 -3.91
N GLU A 73 -1.41 23.91 -2.64
CA GLU A 73 -0.04 23.99 -2.15
C GLU A 73 0.37 22.65 -1.55
N VAL A 74 1.57 22.18 -1.90
CA VAL A 74 2.19 21.01 -1.28
C VAL A 74 3.56 21.40 -0.76
N ARG A 75 3.82 21.13 0.52
CA ARG A 75 5.11 21.41 1.15
C ARG A 75 5.97 20.15 1.11
N HIS A 76 7.14 20.26 0.51
CA HIS A 76 8.14 19.20 0.46
C HIS A 76 9.20 19.37 1.55
N TYR A 77 9.73 18.23 1.99
CA TYR A 77 10.76 18.12 3.00
C TYR A 77 11.87 17.21 2.47
N ASP A 78 13.11 17.53 2.80
CA ASP A 78 14.27 16.73 2.45
C ASP A 78 14.31 15.41 3.24
N THR A 79 14.75 14.34 2.59
CA THR A 79 14.98 13.07 3.28
C THR A 79 16.41 13.01 3.82
N PRO A 80 16.63 12.49 5.04
CA PRO A 80 17.99 12.30 5.55
C PRO A 80 18.72 11.13 4.85
N LEU A 81 18.05 10.42 3.95
CA LEU A 81 18.56 9.26 3.21
C LEU A 81 18.61 9.57 1.70
N PRO A 82 19.27 8.73 0.87
CA PRO A 82 19.23 8.92 -0.57
C PRO A 82 17.79 8.87 -1.10
N VAL A 83 17.44 9.73 -2.06
CA VAL A 83 16.11 9.83 -2.69
C VAL A 83 15.51 8.46 -3.04
N TYR A 84 16.31 7.56 -3.61
CA TYR A 84 15.87 6.23 -4.03
C TYR A 84 15.47 5.30 -2.87
N PHE A 85 15.85 5.62 -1.63
CA PHE A 85 15.34 4.91 -0.46
C PHE A 85 13.83 5.08 -0.31
N ASN A 86 13.27 6.17 -0.85
CA ASN A 86 11.84 6.44 -0.77
C ASN A 86 11.00 5.41 -1.55
N PHE A 87 11.60 4.63 -2.47
CA PHE A 87 10.92 3.47 -3.06
C PHE A 87 10.52 2.44 -2.01
N LEU A 88 11.35 2.27 -0.98
CA LEU A 88 11.08 1.34 0.10
C LEU A 88 10.28 2.00 1.23
N SER A 89 10.67 3.20 1.68
CA SER A 89 10.00 3.83 2.84
C SER A 89 8.54 4.19 2.54
N SER A 90 8.25 4.67 1.32
CA SER A 90 6.88 5.04 0.92
C SER A 90 5.89 3.87 1.02
N MET A 91 6.37 2.63 0.85
CA MET A 91 5.56 1.41 1.00
C MET A 91 5.02 1.22 2.42
N PHE A 92 5.59 1.91 3.41
CA PHE A 92 5.20 1.79 4.83
C PHE A 92 4.54 3.05 5.41
N MET A 93 4.32 4.07 4.58
CA MET A 93 3.71 5.34 4.97
C MET A 93 2.22 5.36 4.62
N HIS A 94 1.40 6.04 5.43
CA HIS A 94 -0.04 6.15 5.20
C HIS A 94 -0.55 7.58 5.44
N GLY A 95 -1.48 8.03 4.60
CA GLY A 95 -1.99 9.41 4.65
C GLY A 95 -3.15 9.63 5.61
N SER A 96 -3.80 8.56 6.09
CA SER A 96 -4.93 8.67 7.01
C SER A 96 -5.19 7.35 7.74
N ILE A 97 -5.98 7.41 8.82
CA ILE A 97 -6.41 6.23 9.59
C ILE A 97 -7.20 5.26 8.70
N ALA A 98 -8.10 5.77 7.86
CA ALA A 98 -8.87 4.94 6.95
C ALA A 98 -7.97 4.24 5.92
N HIS A 99 -6.95 4.94 5.43
CA HIS A 99 -6.00 4.40 4.46
C HIS A 99 -5.18 3.24 5.06
N ILE A 100 -4.58 3.41 6.24
CA ILE A 100 -3.85 2.31 6.90
C ILE A 100 -4.78 1.15 7.26
N PHE A 101 -5.98 1.44 7.79
CA PHE A 101 -6.94 0.40 8.16
C PHE A 101 -7.30 -0.48 6.96
N GLY A 102 -7.61 0.14 5.82
CA GLY A 102 -7.91 -0.58 4.58
C GLY A 102 -6.73 -1.46 4.12
N ASN A 103 -5.52 -0.90 4.09
CA ASN A 103 -4.34 -1.66 3.68
C ASN A 103 -4.06 -2.85 4.62
N MET A 104 -4.11 -2.63 5.93
CA MET A 104 -3.84 -3.70 6.91
C MET A 104 -4.91 -4.76 6.90
N LEU A 105 -6.18 -4.40 6.68
CA LEU A 105 -7.27 -5.36 6.53
C LEU A 105 -7.02 -6.30 5.34
N PHE A 106 -6.66 -5.77 4.18
CA PHE A 106 -6.44 -6.59 2.99
C PHE A 106 -5.16 -7.43 3.10
N LEU A 107 -4.09 -6.86 3.65
CA LEU A 107 -2.87 -7.61 3.90
C LEU A 107 -3.09 -8.73 4.94
N TRP A 108 -3.92 -8.48 5.96
CA TRP A 108 -4.32 -9.49 6.95
C TRP A 108 -5.12 -10.63 6.33
N ILE A 109 -6.09 -10.32 5.46
CA ILE A 109 -7.00 -11.32 4.88
C ILE A 109 -6.32 -12.18 3.81
N PHE A 110 -5.42 -11.59 3.00
CA PHE A 110 -4.92 -12.25 1.79
C PHE A 110 -3.42 -12.56 1.82
N GLY A 111 -2.63 -11.81 2.60
CA GLY A 111 -1.17 -11.94 2.61
C GLY A 111 -0.67 -13.24 3.23
N ASP A 112 -1.39 -13.75 4.24
CA ASP A 112 -1.06 -14.98 4.94
C ASP A 112 -1.10 -16.23 4.05
N ASN A 113 -2.09 -16.34 3.17
CA ASN A 113 -2.22 -17.45 2.22
C ASN A 113 -1.10 -17.43 1.17
N LEU A 114 -0.75 -16.23 0.69
CA LEU A 114 0.33 -16.08 -0.27
C LEU A 114 1.68 -16.40 0.39
N GLU A 115 1.88 -16.01 1.65
CA GLU A 115 3.05 -16.41 2.44
C GLU A 115 3.09 -17.92 2.67
N ASN A 116 1.95 -18.56 2.98
CA ASN A 116 1.85 -20.00 3.16
C ASN A 116 2.27 -20.77 1.91
N LEU A 117 1.91 -20.27 0.72
CA LEU A 117 2.28 -20.89 -0.55
C LEU A 117 3.74 -20.63 -0.95
N LEU A 118 4.21 -19.38 -0.83
CA LEU A 118 5.53 -18.97 -1.30
C LEU A 118 6.65 -19.28 -0.29
N GLY A 119 6.31 -19.36 0.99
CA GLY A 119 7.26 -19.31 2.10
C GLY A 119 7.75 -17.89 2.40
N HIS A 120 8.29 -17.70 3.60
CA HIS A 120 8.65 -16.38 4.15
C HIS A 120 9.50 -15.51 3.21
N LEU A 121 10.65 -16.01 2.75
CA LEU A 121 11.61 -15.22 1.97
C LEU A 121 11.06 -14.81 0.60
N ARG A 122 10.36 -15.72 -0.08
CA ARG A 122 9.80 -15.45 -1.40
C ARG A 122 8.61 -14.51 -1.31
N PHE A 123 7.78 -14.62 -0.27
CA PHE A 123 6.72 -13.66 0.00
C PHE A 123 7.26 -12.26 0.29
N ALA A 124 8.31 -12.14 1.11
CA ALA A 124 8.96 -10.84 1.38
C ALA A 124 9.48 -10.20 0.09
N ALA A 125 10.20 -10.97 -0.73
CA ALA A 125 10.72 -10.49 -2.01
C ALA A 125 9.58 -10.13 -2.98
N PHE A 126 8.53 -10.94 -3.05
CA PHE A 126 7.35 -10.68 -3.87
C PHE A 126 6.68 -9.35 -3.48
N TYR A 127 6.45 -9.12 -2.19
CA TYR A 127 5.86 -7.88 -1.69
C TYR A 127 6.67 -6.64 -2.10
N ILE A 128 7.99 -6.68 -1.89
CA ILE A 128 8.88 -5.57 -2.23
C ILE A 128 8.90 -5.33 -3.75
N VAL A 129 9.03 -6.38 -4.55
CA VAL A 129 9.04 -6.27 -6.02
C VAL A 129 7.72 -5.70 -6.53
N CYS A 130 6.58 -6.14 -6.00
CA CYS A 130 5.28 -5.60 -6.38
C CYS A 130 5.15 -4.11 -6.04
N GLY A 131 5.60 -3.67 -4.88
CA GLY A 131 5.55 -2.24 -4.53
C GLY A 131 6.48 -1.38 -5.38
N ILE A 132 7.70 -1.84 -5.64
CA ILE A 132 8.61 -1.14 -6.56
C ILE A 132 8.01 -1.07 -7.98
N ALA A 133 7.45 -2.17 -8.48
CA ALA A 133 6.82 -2.20 -9.80
C ALA A 133 5.61 -1.24 -9.87
N ALA A 134 4.78 -1.20 -8.82
CA ALA A 134 3.65 -0.27 -8.75
C ALA A 134 4.11 1.21 -8.71
N ALA A 135 5.15 1.51 -7.91
CA ALA A 135 5.73 2.84 -7.85
C ALA A 135 6.31 3.28 -9.21
N LEU A 136 7.07 2.40 -9.87
CA LEU A 136 7.59 2.66 -11.21
C LEU A 136 6.47 2.87 -12.23
N ALA A 137 5.42 2.06 -12.18
CA ALA A 137 4.26 2.24 -13.07
C ALA A 137 3.60 3.61 -12.85
N GLN A 138 3.44 4.05 -11.61
CA GLN A 138 2.87 5.37 -11.30
C GLN A 138 3.79 6.51 -11.75
N ILE A 139 5.12 6.38 -11.58
CA ILE A 139 6.10 7.37 -12.04
C ILE A 139 6.07 7.52 -13.57
N VAL A 140 5.95 6.43 -14.31
CA VAL A 140 5.90 6.47 -15.79
C VAL A 140 4.65 7.20 -16.31
N MET A 141 3.56 7.22 -15.54
CA MET A 141 2.34 7.96 -15.91
C MET A 141 2.52 9.48 -15.86
N ASP A 142 3.32 9.98 -14.92
CA ASP A 142 3.67 11.40 -14.82
C ASP A 142 5.03 11.58 -14.12
N THR A 143 6.08 11.65 -14.95
CA THR A 143 7.47 11.74 -14.50
C THR A 143 7.83 13.08 -13.86
N ASP A 144 7.04 14.12 -14.16
CA ASP A 144 7.25 15.48 -13.64
C ASP A 144 6.35 15.79 -12.44
N SER A 145 5.53 14.82 -12.01
CA SER A 145 4.66 14.99 -10.85
C SER A 145 5.46 15.30 -9.59
N ILE A 146 5.03 16.38 -8.94
CA ILE A 146 5.49 16.80 -7.63
C ILE A 146 4.52 16.35 -6.53
N ILE A 147 3.54 15.49 -6.84
CA ILE A 147 2.61 14.99 -5.82
C ILE A 147 3.25 13.80 -5.09
N PRO A 148 3.44 13.89 -3.76
CA PRO A 148 3.89 12.76 -2.95
C PRO A 148 3.00 11.52 -3.11
N MET A 149 3.62 10.37 -3.33
CA MET A 149 2.97 9.07 -3.25
C MET A 149 3.49 8.28 -2.04
N LEU A 150 2.54 7.71 -1.30
CA LEU A 150 2.79 6.92 -0.10
C LEU A 150 1.67 5.90 0.08
N GLY A 151 2.01 4.72 0.58
CA GLY A 151 1.05 3.64 0.81
C GLY A 151 1.61 2.26 0.51
N ALA A 152 1.22 1.30 1.34
CA ALA A 152 1.41 -0.13 1.07
C ALA A 152 0.55 -0.67 -0.10
N SER A 153 -0.37 0.14 -0.62
CA SER A 153 -1.41 -0.25 -1.57
C SER A 153 -0.88 -0.87 -2.86
N GLY A 154 0.24 -0.38 -3.40
CA GLY A 154 0.86 -0.95 -4.61
C GLY A 154 1.35 -2.39 -4.40
N ALA A 155 2.07 -2.64 -3.30
CA ALA A 155 2.51 -3.99 -2.94
C ALA A 155 1.33 -4.91 -2.60
N ILE A 156 0.35 -4.41 -1.84
CA ILE A 156 -0.86 -5.16 -1.50
C ILE A 156 -1.64 -5.50 -2.76
N SER A 157 -1.76 -4.61 -3.74
CA SER A 157 -2.42 -4.91 -5.02
C SER A 157 -1.72 -6.06 -5.76
N GLY A 158 -0.39 -6.14 -5.69
CA GLY A 158 0.36 -7.29 -6.17
C GLY A 158 0.03 -8.59 -5.41
N VAL A 159 -0.09 -8.52 -4.08
CA VAL A 159 -0.53 -9.66 -3.23
C VAL A 159 -1.93 -10.10 -3.61
N LEU A 160 -2.88 -9.18 -3.80
CA LEU A 160 -4.25 -9.48 -4.21
C LEU A 160 -4.29 -10.08 -5.62
N GLY A 161 -3.51 -9.54 -6.56
CA GLY A 161 -3.37 -10.10 -7.91
C GLY A 161 -2.84 -11.54 -7.88
N GLY A 162 -1.78 -11.79 -7.10
CA GLY A 162 -1.26 -13.13 -6.85
C GLY A 162 -2.32 -14.06 -6.24
N TYR A 163 -3.05 -13.56 -5.24
CA TYR A 163 -4.11 -14.32 -4.58
C TYR A 163 -5.22 -14.72 -5.57
N VAL A 164 -5.74 -13.79 -6.38
CA VAL A 164 -6.78 -14.10 -7.38
C VAL A 164 -6.32 -15.14 -8.39
N LEU A 165 -5.06 -15.06 -8.84
CA LEU A 165 -4.51 -15.99 -9.82
C LEU A 165 -4.32 -17.40 -9.26
N LEU A 166 -3.88 -17.50 -8.00
CA LEU A 166 -3.53 -18.78 -7.37
C LEU A 166 -4.70 -19.42 -6.64
N PHE A 167 -5.65 -18.62 -6.19
CA PHE A 167 -6.80 -19.04 -5.37
C PHE A 167 -8.15 -18.53 -5.93
N PRO A 168 -8.44 -18.66 -7.24
CA PRO A 168 -9.62 -18.04 -7.86
C PRO A 168 -10.96 -18.55 -7.31
N GLN A 169 -10.97 -19.77 -6.74
CA GLN A 169 -12.16 -20.42 -6.19
C GLN A 169 -12.35 -20.18 -4.69
N ARG A 170 -11.38 -19.56 -4.00
CA ARG A 170 -11.51 -19.29 -2.55
C ARG A 170 -12.60 -18.28 -2.29
N GLN A 171 -13.28 -18.52 -1.18
CA GLN A 171 -14.39 -17.72 -0.72
C GLN A 171 -13.91 -16.74 0.35
N VAL A 172 -14.25 -15.47 0.17
CA VAL A 172 -14.01 -14.41 1.13
C VAL A 172 -15.29 -14.20 1.92
N ARG A 173 -15.21 -14.33 3.24
CA ARG A 173 -16.29 -13.98 4.16
C ARG A 173 -16.38 -12.46 4.21
N ALA A 174 -17.56 -11.95 3.92
CA ALA A 174 -17.83 -10.52 3.90
C ALA A 174 -19.17 -10.20 4.57
N LEU A 175 -19.20 -9.05 5.23
CA LEU A 175 -20.42 -8.44 5.74
C LEU A 175 -21.04 -7.58 4.64
N ILE A 176 -22.26 -7.92 4.25
CA ILE A 176 -23.08 -7.15 3.32
C ILE A 176 -24.32 -6.68 4.08
N PHE A 177 -24.38 -5.38 4.36
CA PHE A 177 -25.34 -4.80 5.31
C PHE A 177 -25.23 -5.49 6.68
N ASN A 178 -26.24 -6.26 7.10
CA ASN A 178 -26.27 -6.99 8.36
C ASN A 178 -26.12 -8.51 8.18
N PHE A 179 -25.76 -8.97 6.97
CA PHE A 179 -25.63 -10.39 6.66
C PHE A 179 -24.18 -10.79 6.43
N LEU A 180 -23.75 -11.83 7.13
CA LEU A 180 -22.50 -12.53 6.86
C LEU A 180 -22.72 -13.48 5.69
N THR A 181 -22.00 -13.25 4.61
CA THR A 181 -22.03 -14.09 3.42
C THR A 181 -20.62 -14.35 2.91
N THR A 182 -20.48 -15.28 1.97
CA THR A 182 -19.24 -15.55 1.28
C THR A 182 -19.36 -15.12 -0.17
N VAL A 183 -18.32 -14.46 -0.67
CA VAL A 183 -18.22 -14.10 -2.08
C VAL A 183 -16.92 -14.66 -2.67
N PRO A 184 -16.88 -14.98 -3.98
CA PRO A 184 -15.63 -15.35 -4.62
C PRO A 184 -14.57 -14.26 -4.46
N ALA A 185 -13.32 -14.64 -4.24
CA ALA A 185 -12.22 -13.70 -3.98
C ALA A 185 -12.06 -12.62 -5.05
N PHE A 186 -12.22 -12.98 -6.33
CA PHE A 186 -12.13 -12.01 -7.43
C PHE A 186 -13.20 -10.91 -7.36
N VAL A 187 -14.40 -11.21 -6.84
CA VAL A 187 -15.47 -10.21 -6.64
C VAL A 187 -15.10 -9.26 -5.50
N ALA A 188 -14.63 -9.82 -4.37
CA ALA A 188 -14.20 -9.02 -3.22
C ALA A 188 -13.06 -8.06 -3.57
N ILE A 189 -12.06 -8.57 -4.29
CA ILE A 189 -10.89 -7.82 -4.70
C ILE A 189 -11.26 -6.80 -5.78
N GLY A 190 -12.10 -7.16 -6.75
CA GLY A 190 -12.57 -6.23 -7.78
C GLY A 190 -13.34 -5.04 -7.21
N ILE A 191 -14.22 -5.26 -6.23
CA ILE A 191 -14.93 -4.19 -5.52
C ILE A 191 -13.95 -3.28 -4.78
N TRP A 192 -12.92 -3.84 -4.13
CA TRP A 192 -11.93 -3.06 -3.42
C TRP A 192 -11.08 -2.19 -4.34
N ILE A 193 -10.60 -2.74 -5.47
CA ILE A 193 -9.85 -1.98 -6.47
C ILE A 193 -10.70 -0.81 -6.97
N GLY A 194 -12.00 -1.02 -7.22
CA GLY A 194 -12.91 0.04 -7.61
C GLY A 194 -13.09 1.16 -6.57
N TYR A 195 -12.82 0.91 -5.29
CA TYR A 195 -12.81 1.96 -4.25
C TYR A 195 -11.48 2.73 -4.16
N GLN A 196 -10.40 2.19 -4.74
CA GLN A 196 -9.05 2.76 -4.68
C GLN A 196 -8.67 3.57 -5.92
N LEU A 197 -9.49 3.51 -6.98
CA LEU A 197 -9.40 4.33 -8.20
C LEU A 197 -10.22 5.62 -8.04
#